data_AF-A0A562ZM63-F1
#
_entry.id   AF-A0A562ZM63-F1
#
_cell.length_a   1.000
_cell.length_b   1.000
_cell.length_c   1.000
_cell.angle_alpha   90.00
_cell.angle_beta   90.00
_cell.angle_gamma   90.00
#
_symmetry.space_group_name_H-M   'P 1'
#
loop_
_entity.id
_entity.type
_entity.pdbx_description
1 polymer ?
#
loop_
_entity_poly.entity_id
_entity_poly.type
_entity_poly.pdbx_seq_one_letter_code
_entity_poly.pdbx_strand_id
1 'polypeptide(L)'
;MKNADFSTVASQVIDGIDSNAQKAIDAWREGGERLAEFAGAQWDSAFKQSAPKLSAETRRNATHAKKVFAGYYTKGVALTASGAEVAVQTVVQAARTAVDRAATWQQTRA
;
A
#
# COMPACT_ATOMS: atom_id res chain seq x y z
N MET A 1 -34.76 15.97 10.65
CA MET A 1 -33.96 14.85 10.12
C MET A 1 -34.61 13.56 10.59
N LYS A 2 -35.08 12.71 9.66
CA LYS A 2 -35.55 11.35 9.99
C LYS A 2 -34.36 10.59 10.56
N ASN A 3 -34.54 9.94 11.72
CA ASN A 3 -33.54 9.09 12.34
C ASN A 3 -33.04 8.06 11.32
N ALA A 4 -31.82 8.24 10.81
CA ALA A 4 -31.19 7.20 9.99
C ALA A 4 -31.00 5.98 10.89
N ASP A 5 -31.36 4.79 10.38
CA ASP A 5 -31.10 3.54 11.08
C ASP A 5 -29.60 3.45 11.39
N PHE A 6 -29.25 3.11 12.63
CA PHE A 6 -27.87 3.03 13.10
C PHE A 6 -27.01 2.17 12.15
N SER A 7 -27.58 1.04 11.68
CA SER A 7 -26.90 0.15 10.74
C SER A 7 -26.52 0.86 9.43
N THR A 8 -27.40 1.74 8.93
CA THR A 8 -27.12 2.51 7.70
C THR A 8 -25.97 3.49 7.92
N VAL A 9 -25.98 4.23 9.04
CA VAL A 9 -24.91 5.19 9.34
C VAL A 9 -23.58 4.47 9.58
N ALA A 10 -23.60 3.37 10.34
CA ALA A 10 -22.41 2.58 10.61
C ALA A 10 -21.78 2.01 9.33
N SER A 11 -22.59 1.45 8.43
CA SER A 11 -22.11 0.95 7.14
C SER A 11 -21.49 2.06 6.28
N GLN A 12 -22.11 3.24 6.22
CA GLN A 12 -21.55 4.40 5.50
C GLN A 12 -20.19 4.84 6.06
N VAL A 13 -20.03 4.82 7.39
CA VAL A 13 -18.74 5.14 8.02
C VAL A 13 -17.69 4.08 7.69
N ILE A 14 -18.05 2.79 7.76
CA ILE A 14 -17.14 1.68 7.40
C ILE A 14 -16.69 1.81 5.95
N ASP A 15 -17.60 2.06 5.01
CA ASP A 15 -17.28 2.22 3.59
C ASP A 15 -16.40 3.44 3.33
N GLY A 16 -16.61 4.54 4.08
CA GLY A 16 -15.74 5.71 4.02
C GLY A 16 -14.31 5.42 4.49
N ILE A 17 -14.17 4.67 5.58
CA ILE A 17 -12.85 4.23 6.10
C ILE A 17 -12.17 3.29 5.11
N ASP A 18 -12.90 2.29 4.59
CA ASP A 18 -12.40 1.34 3.59
C ASP A 18 -11.87 2.07 2.35
N SER A 19 -12.69 2.95 1.75
CA SER A 19 -12.28 3.74 0.58
C SER A 19 -11.04 4.59 0.82
N ASN A 20 -10.95 5.26 1.97
CA ASN A 20 -9.81 6.10 2.29
C ASN A 20 -8.54 5.27 2.55
N ALA A 21 -8.68 4.12 3.20
CA ALA A 21 -7.56 3.21 3.42
C ALA A 21 -7.03 2.63 2.10
N GLN A 22 -7.92 2.21 1.19
CA GLN A 22 -7.50 1.74 -0.15
C GLN A 22 -6.76 2.83 -0.93
N LYS A 23 -7.29 4.07 -0.95
CA LYS A 23 -6.61 5.21 -1.60
C LYS A 23 -5.22 5.47 -1.00
N ALA A 24 -5.06 5.35 0.31
CA ALA A 24 -3.77 5.53 0.97
C ALA A 24 -2.78 4.41 0.59
N ILE A 25 -3.24 3.17 0.52
CA ILE A 25 -2.43 2.01 0.08
C ILE A 25 -1.98 2.18 -1.37
N ASP A 26 -2.89 2.60 -2.25
CA ASP A 26 -2.57 2.83 -3.66
C ASP A 26 -1.58 3.98 -3.83
N ALA A 27 -1.78 5.08 -3.11
CA ALA A 27 -0.83 6.20 -3.11
C ALA A 27 0.55 5.79 -2.60
N TRP A 28 0.62 4.91 -1.58
CA TRP A 28 1.88 4.35 -1.09
C TRP A 28 2.58 3.50 -2.17
N ARG A 29 1.82 2.62 -2.84
CA ARG A 29 2.35 1.76 -3.91
C ARG A 29 2.89 2.59 -5.07
N GLU A 30 2.09 3.49 -5.61
CA GLU A 30 2.46 4.37 -6.72
C GLU A 30 3.63 5.30 -6.34
N GLY A 31 3.58 5.88 -5.14
CA GLY A 31 4.66 6.73 -4.63
C GLY A 31 5.98 5.97 -4.50
N GLY A 32 5.93 4.72 -4.02
CA GLY A 32 7.09 3.84 -3.94
C GLY A 32 7.66 3.50 -5.32
N GLU A 33 6.81 3.19 -6.30
CA GLU A 33 7.24 2.93 -7.68
C GLU A 33 7.95 4.14 -8.29
N ARG A 34 7.36 5.34 -8.18
CA ARG A 34 7.98 6.59 -8.64
C ARG A 34 9.33 6.86 -7.96
N LEU A 35 9.45 6.57 -6.66
CA LEU A 35 10.71 6.73 -5.94
C LEU A 35 11.77 5.74 -6.43
N ALA A 36 11.39 4.50 -6.73
CA ALA A 36 12.30 3.50 -7.32
C ALA A 36 12.84 3.95 -8.67
N GLU A 37 11.97 4.47 -9.54
CA GLU A 37 12.34 5.00 -10.85
C GLU A 37 13.30 6.18 -10.72
N PHE A 38 12.96 7.16 -9.87
CA PHE A 38 13.78 8.33 -9.63
C PHE A 38 15.17 7.94 -9.08
N ALA A 39 15.21 7.10 -8.05
CA ALA A 39 16.48 6.62 -7.48
C ALA A 39 17.31 5.83 -8.51
N GLY A 40 16.66 5.02 -9.35
CA GLY A 40 17.30 4.30 -10.44
C GLY A 40 17.94 5.22 -11.48
N ALA A 41 17.24 6.29 -11.88
CA ALA A 41 17.75 7.29 -12.82
C ALA A 41 18.92 8.09 -12.22
N GLN A 42 18.81 8.48 -10.96
CA GLN A 42 19.89 9.17 -10.24
C GLN A 42 21.14 8.29 -10.13
N TRP A 43 20.96 7.00 -9.83
CA TRP A 43 22.06 6.04 -9.82
C TRP A 43 22.74 5.95 -11.20
N ASP A 44 21.97 5.80 -12.28
CA ASP A 44 22.53 5.67 -13.62
C ASP A 44 23.31 6.91 -14.05
N SER A 45 22.79 8.10 -13.72
CA SER A 45 23.48 9.37 -13.97
C SER A 45 24.81 9.45 -13.23
N ALA A 46 24.82 9.17 -11.92
CA ALA A 46 26.04 9.20 -11.11
C ALA A 46 27.05 8.11 -11.54
N PHE A 47 26.56 6.93 -11.88
CA PHE A 47 27.38 5.82 -12.34
C PHE A 47 28.03 6.13 -13.68
N LYS A 48 27.29 6.73 -14.64
CA LYS A 48 27.84 7.15 -15.93
C LYS A 48 28.98 8.15 -15.78
N GLN A 49 28.87 9.11 -14.86
CA GLN A 49 29.91 10.11 -14.58
C GLN A 49 31.15 9.48 -13.93
N SER A 50 30.96 8.48 -13.08
CA SER A 50 32.04 7.83 -12.33
C SER A 50 32.72 6.70 -13.11
N ALA A 51 31.99 6.03 -14.02
CA ALA A 51 32.42 4.82 -14.72
C ALA A 51 33.82 4.88 -15.35
N PRO A 52 34.27 5.99 -15.98
CA PRO A 52 35.62 6.06 -16.55
C PRO A 52 36.76 5.93 -15.54
N LYS A 53 36.49 6.21 -14.26
CA LYS A 53 37.46 6.17 -13.15
C LYS A 53 37.43 4.83 -12.39
N LEU A 54 36.55 3.91 -12.77
CA LEU A 54 36.32 2.66 -12.07
C LEU A 54 36.90 1.46 -12.83
N SER A 55 37.42 0.49 -12.09
CA SER A 55 37.82 -0.80 -12.65
C SER A 55 36.62 -1.52 -13.28
N ALA A 56 36.88 -2.49 -14.18
CA ALA A 56 35.83 -3.31 -14.76
C ALA A 56 35.04 -4.10 -13.70
N GLU A 57 35.74 -4.60 -12.69
CA GLU A 57 35.14 -5.33 -11.58
C GLU A 57 34.23 -4.42 -10.73
N THR A 58 34.69 -3.22 -10.37
CA THR A 58 33.86 -2.27 -9.61
C THR A 58 32.61 -1.87 -10.38
N ARG A 59 32.71 -1.69 -11.71
CA ARG A 59 31.54 -1.42 -12.57
C ARG A 59 30.53 -2.57 -12.56
N ARG A 60 31.02 -3.81 -12.65
CA ARG A 60 30.19 -5.02 -12.56
C ARG A 60 29.50 -5.13 -11.19
N ASN A 61 30.25 -4.93 -10.11
CA ASN A 61 29.74 -5.03 -8.75
C ASN A 61 28.71 -3.94 -8.46
N ALA A 62 28.94 -2.70 -8.89
CA ALA A 62 27.98 -1.60 -8.77
C ALA A 62 26.68 -1.88 -9.53
N THR A 63 26.76 -2.41 -10.75
CA THR A 63 25.58 -2.81 -11.53
C THR A 63 24.79 -3.92 -10.82
N HIS A 64 25.49 -4.91 -10.26
CA HIS A 64 24.86 -5.97 -9.50
C HIS A 64 24.18 -5.45 -8.23
N ALA A 65 24.88 -4.60 -7.46
CA ALA A 65 24.34 -3.97 -6.27
C ALA A 65 23.06 -3.18 -6.57
N LYS A 66 23.06 -2.35 -7.63
CA LYS A 66 21.85 -1.63 -8.08
C LYS A 66 20.68 -2.59 -8.27
N LYS A 67 20.89 -3.69 -8.99
CA LYS A 67 19.84 -4.68 -9.28
C LYS A 67 19.31 -5.33 -7.99
N VAL A 68 20.20 -5.67 -7.06
CA VAL A 68 19.82 -6.29 -5.78
C VAL A 68 19.02 -5.31 -4.92
N PHE A 69 19.52 -4.10 -4.71
CA PHE A 69 18.83 -3.11 -3.88
C PHE A 69 17.51 -2.66 -4.48
N ALA A 70 17.46 -2.39 -5.79
CA ALA A 70 16.22 -2.06 -6.48
C ALA A 70 15.20 -3.21 -6.35
N GLY A 71 15.63 -4.47 -6.50
CA GLY A 71 14.77 -5.63 -6.35
C GLY A 71 14.22 -5.81 -4.94
N TYR A 72 15.01 -5.56 -3.89
CA TYR A 72 14.51 -5.59 -2.51
C TYR A 72 13.55 -4.45 -2.22
N TYR A 73 13.86 -3.25 -2.72
CA TYR A 73 13.01 -2.08 -2.53
C TYR A 73 11.62 -2.30 -3.15
N THR A 74 11.54 -2.69 -4.43
CA THR A 74 10.27 -2.91 -5.12
C THR A 74 9.45 -4.02 -4.48
N LYS A 75 10.10 -5.12 -4.08
CA LYS A 75 9.44 -6.20 -3.31
C LYS A 75 8.91 -5.71 -1.96
N GLY A 76 9.66 -4.86 -1.26
CA GLY A 76 9.25 -4.30 0.03
C GLY A 76 8.03 -3.39 -0.10
N VAL A 77 8.01 -2.50 -1.10
CA VAL A 77 6.85 -1.65 -1.40
C VAL A 77 5.62 -2.51 -1.71
N ALA A 78 5.76 -3.50 -2.60
CA ALA A 78 4.66 -4.39 -2.96
C ALA A 78 4.14 -5.19 -1.75
N LEU A 79 5.04 -5.81 -0.97
CA LEU A 79 4.69 -6.63 0.18
C LEU A 79 3.95 -5.82 1.25
N THR A 80 4.42 -4.60 1.54
CA THR A 80 3.78 -3.73 2.54
C THR A 80 2.42 -3.23 2.07
N ALA A 81 2.28 -2.86 0.79
CA ALA A 81 1.00 -2.45 0.23
C ALA A 81 -0.03 -3.61 0.24
N SER A 82 0.34 -4.80 -0.24
CA SER A 82 -0.53 -5.98 -0.20
C SER A 82 -0.86 -6.42 1.23
N GLY A 83 0.11 -6.35 2.15
CA GLY A 83 -0.12 -6.68 3.55
C GLY A 83 -1.11 -5.72 4.22
N ALA A 84 -0.98 -4.42 3.95
CA ALA A 84 -1.92 -3.41 4.44
C ALA A 84 -3.33 -3.63 3.86
N GLU A 85 -3.44 -3.96 2.59
CA GLU A 85 -4.72 -4.28 1.93
C GLU A 85 -5.44 -5.44 2.61
N VAL A 86 -4.74 -6.55 2.85
CA VAL A 86 -5.30 -7.72 3.56
C VAL A 86 -5.75 -7.36 4.97
N ALA A 87 -4.95 -6.57 5.70
CA ALA A 87 -5.29 -6.13 7.05
C ALA A 87 -6.55 -5.25 7.07
N VAL A 88 -6.64 -4.27 6.17
CA VAL A 88 -7.80 -3.39 6.03
C VAL A 88 -9.05 -4.19 5.67
N GLN A 89 -8.98 -5.05 4.66
CA GLN A 89 -10.11 -5.88 4.24
C GLN A 89 -10.61 -6.76 5.38
N THR A 90 -9.70 -7.34 6.17
CA THR A 90 -10.06 -8.18 7.32
C THR A 90 -10.83 -7.39 8.38
N VAL A 91 -10.32 -6.20 8.73
CA VAL A 91 -10.96 -5.33 9.73
C VAL A 91 -12.32 -4.82 9.25
N VAL A 92 -12.40 -4.37 7.99
CA VAL A 92 -13.65 -3.90 7.37
C VAL A 92 -14.69 -5.01 7.34
N GLN A 93 -14.30 -6.24 6.95
CA GLN A 93 -15.22 -7.37 6.92
C GLN A 93 -15.73 -7.75 8.32
N ALA A 94 -14.86 -7.70 9.32
CA ALA A 94 -15.25 -7.93 10.72
C ALA A 94 -16.23 -6.85 11.20
N ALA A 95 -15.99 -5.59 10.86
CA ALA A 95 -16.86 -4.46 11.20
C ALA A 95 -18.24 -4.58 10.53
N ARG A 96 -18.29 -4.88 9.22
CA ARG A 96 -19.55 -5.14 8.49
C ARG A 96 -20.36 -6.26 9.14
N THR A 97 -19.70 -7.38 9.44
CA THR A 97 -20.33 -8.53 10.12
C THR A 97 -20.91 -8.15 11.49
N ALA A 98 -20.21 -7.29 12.26
CA ALA A 98 -20.70 -6.83 13.55
C ALA A 98 -21.93 -5.94 13.42
N VAL A 99 -21.95 -5.03 12.44
CA VAL A 99 -23.11 -4.18 12.13
C VAL A 99 -24.31 -5.03 11.71
N ASP A 100 -24.13 -6.01 10.83
CA ASP A 100 -25.19 -6.90 10.36
C ASP A 100 -25.82 -7.71 11.51
N ARG A 101 -24.98 -8.21 12.43
CA ARG A 101 -25.44 -8.92 13.63
C ARG A 101 -26.22 -8.00 14.57
N ALA A 102 -25.77 -6.77 14.77
CA ALA A 102 -26.47 -5.80 15.61
C ALA A 102 -27.85 -5.43 15.02
N ALA A 103 -27.91 -5.20 13.70
CA ALA A 103 -29.16 -4.92 13.00
C ALA A 103 -30.14 -6.09 13.10
N THR A 104 -29.67 -7.32 12.87
CA THR A 104 -30.49 -8.54 13.00
C THR A 104 -31.03 -8.71 14.42
N TRP A 105 -30.20 -8.46 15.44
CA TRP A 105 -30.60 -8.55 16.85
C TRP A 105 -31.64 -7.50 17.24
N GLN A 106 -31.53 -6.29 16.69
CA GLN A 106 -32.52 -5.24 16.90
C GLN A 106 -33.87 -5.60 16.25
N GLN A 107 -33.86 -6.16 15.03
CA GLN A 107 -35.06 -6.61 14.33
C GLN A 107 -35.77 -7.78 15.03
N THR A 108 -35.03 -8.67 15.69
CA THR A 108 -35.62 -9.79 16.45
C THR A 108 -36.21 -9.37 17.80
N ARG A 109 -35.92 -8.15 18.27
CA ARG A 109 -36.45 -7.58 19.53
C ARG A 109 -37.53 -6.52 19.34
N ALA A 110 -37.70 -6.01 18.12
CA ALA A 110 -38.75 -5.07 17.74
C ALA A 110 -40.04 -5.82 17.37
#